data_AF-A0A8D0BGD3-F1
#
_entry.id   AF-A0A8D0BGD3-F1
#
_cell.length_a   1.000
_cell.length_b   1.000
_cell.length_c   1.000
_cell.angle_alpha   90.00
_cell.angle_beta   90.00
_cell.angle_gamma   90.00
#
_symmetry.space_group_name_H-M   'P 1'
#
loop_
_entity.id
_entity.type
_entity.pdbx_description
1 polymer ?
#
loop_
_entity_poly.entity_id
_entity_poly.type
_entity_poly.pdbx_seq_one_letter_code
_entity_poly.pdbx_strand_id
1 'polypeptide(L)'
;MSVFGCGSRQLSSCRSSGPPIKLSSCGVYGLGGRFSAGSGAGWGAGLGFRGSGSSVGGCFSVYNSGAMSNEGGLLSGGEKATMQNLNDRLASYLAKVRALEEANSNLELKIRNWYEKSAPHTDGGLRDYNKYYTIIDDLQNKIISARVINANIILQIDNARLAADDFKMKYENELFIHQSVEADINGLRKVLDELTLSKTDLEMEIETLTEELAFLKKNHEEETKSLQGAVTGNVNVEINAAPGIDLTTLLNKMRAEYEALAEQNRKDAETWFNEKSKELNVIINVSAKETSTNKSEITDLKRTLQALEIDLASQLALRQSLEATLAETENRYCAQLIQIQGLISNVESQVQQIRDDTECQNAAYKELLNIKIRLENEIETYRRLIDGEHFQFFAVFFLFSPLILLDLKRTRVIKTIIEELDEHGQVTSSKVQSVEENAII
;
A
#
# COMPACT_ATOMS: atom_id res chain seq x y z
N MET A 1 -4.40 10.47 -82.11
CA MET A 1 -5.51 11.32 -81.64
C MET A 1 -5.98 10.75 -80.31
N SER A 2 -5.55 11.32 -79.18
CA SER A 2 -6.35 12.24 -78.34
C SER A 2 -7.70 11.65 -77.91
N VAL A 3 -8.16 11.60 -76.64
CA VAL A 3 -7.75 12.06 -75.30
C VAL A 3 -8.63 11.25 -74.31
N PHE A 4 -8.19 11.08 -73.06
CA PHE A 4 -8.94 10.99 -71.78
C PHE A 4 -8.22 9.98 -70.88
N GLY A 5 -7.66 10.32 -69.73
CA GLY A 5 -7.67 11.54 -68.92
C GLY A 5 -7.27 11.11 -67.51
N CYS A 6 -6.04 11.42 -67.12
CA CYS A 6 -5.43 11.10 -65.83
C CYS A 6 -5.37 12.38 -64.96
N GLY A 7 -5.50 12.23 -63.65
CA GLY A 7 -5.25 13.26 -62.64
C GLY A 7 -5.67 12.77 -61.25
N SER A 8 -4.84 12.00 -60.53
CA SER A 8 -3.72 12.45 -59.67
C SER A 8 -4.18 13.28 -58.47
N ARG A 9 -4.20 12.67 -57.27
CA ARG A 9 -4.03 13.38 -56.00
C ARG A 9 -2.69 12.99 -55.38
N GLN A 10 -1.94 14.03 -55.04
CA GLN A 10 -0.55 14.03 -54.61
C GLN A 10 -0.34 13.52 -53.19
N LEU A 11 0.87 13.01 -52.99
CA LEU A 11 1.57 12.85 -51.72
C LEU A 11 1.62 14.16 -50.91
N SER A 12 1.55 14.03 -49.58
CA SER A 12 2.38 14.86 -48.70
C SER A 12 2.75 14.07 -47.43
N SER A 13 4.06 13.89 -47.26
CA SER A 13 4.70 13.45 -46.03
C SER A 13 5.18 14.68 -45.27
N CYS A 14 4.85 14.82 -43.99
CA CYS A 14 5.54 15.77 -43.11
C CYS A 14 5.86 15.11 -41.76
N ARG A 15 7.16 14.87 -41.60
CA ARG A 15 7.97 14.61 -40.41
C ARG A 15 7.47 15.22 -39.09
N SER A 16 7.46 14.35 -38.07
CA SER A 16 8.06 14.49 -36.73
C SER A 16 8.49 15.89 -36.23
N SER A 17 7.89 16.34 -35.14
CA SER A 17 8.57 17.13 -34.11
C SER A 17 7.86 16.97 -32.75
N GLY A 18 8.38 16.08 -31.90
CA GLY A 18 8.04 16.00 -30.48
C GLY A 18 9.20 16.58 -29.64
N PRO A 19 8.94 17.26 -28.52
CA PRO A 19 9.99 17.88 -27.70
C PRO A 19 10.74 16.83 -26.84
N PRO A 20 12.00 17.10 -26.44
CA PRO A 20 12.82 16.13 -25.73
C PRO A 20 12.51 16.10 -24.23
N ILE A 21 12.29 14.90 -23.69
CA ILE A 21 12.23 14.65 -22.25
C ILE A 21 13.67 14.49 -21.74
N LYS A 22 14.09 15.38 -20.85
CA LYS A 22 15.37 15.28 -20.13
C LYS A 22 15.26 14.21 -19.04
N LEU A 23 16.08 13.17 -19.16
CA LEU A 23 16.32 12.17 -18.14
C LEU A 23 17.39 12.70 -17.17
N SER A 24 17.05 12.81 -15.89
CA SER A 24 18.00 13.13 -14.81
C SER A 24 18.21 11.89 -13.96
N SER A 25 19.43 11.36 -13.97
CA SER A 25 19.90 10.29 -13.10
C SER A 25 20.27 10.83 -11.72
N CYS A 26 19.81 10.15 -10.67
CA CYS A 26 20.43 10.09 -9.35
C CYS A 26 19.85 8.83 -8.72
N GLY A 27 20.57 7.85 -8.20
CA GLY A 27 21.90 7.81 -7.63
C GLY A 27 21.79 6.76 -6.54
N VAL A 28 22.31 5.58 -6.82
CA VAL A 28 22.27 4.39 -5.96
C VAL A 28 23.10 4.65 -4.70
N TYR A 29 22.50 4.50 -3.52
CA TYR A 29 23.23 4.18 -2.29
C TYR A 29 22.46 3.09 -1.55
N GLY A 30 23.04 1.90 -1.56
CA GLY A 30 22.62 0.79 -0.72
C GLY A 30 23.17 0.94 0.70
N LEU A 31 22.44 0.35 1.64
CA LEU A 31 22.99 -0.09 2.92
C LEU A 31 22.19 -1.32 3.35
N GLY A 32 22.74 -2.48 3.02
CA GLY A 32 22.37 -3.76 3.62
C GLY A 32 22.99 -3.85 5.01
N GLY A 33 22.21 -4.37 5.95
CA GLY A 33 22.66 -4.68 7.30
C GLY A 33 21.83 -5.82 7.86
N ARG A 34 22.18 -7.05 7.47
CA ARG A 34 21.82 -8.27 8.20
C ARG A 34 22.85 -8.46 9.31
N PHE A 35 22.41 -8.64 10.56
CA PHE A 35 23.19 -9.41 11.54
C PHE A 35 22.29 -10.33 12.36
N SER A 36 22.78 -11.58 12.45
CA SER A 36 22.20 -12.75 13.08
C SER A 36 22.39 -12.76 14.60
N ALA A 37 21.60 -13.64 15.22
CA ALA A 37 21.78 -14.26 16.52
C ALA A 37 23.24 -14.50 16.95
N GLY A 38 23.48 -14.30 18.25
CA GLY A 38 24.65 -14.78 18.97
C GLY A 38 24.28 -15.03 20.44
N SER A 39 24.08 -16.30 20.79
CA SER A 39 24.14 -16.77 22.17
C SER A 39 25.57 -16.64 22.70
N GLY A 40 25.73 -16.28 23.98
CA GLY A 40 27.03 -16.24 24.64
C GLY A 40 26.89 -16.08 26.14
N ALA A 41 26.90 -17.20 26.86
CA ALA A 41 27.05 -17.29 28.31
C ALA A 41 28.45 -16.80 28.74
N GLY A 42 28.54 -16.19 29.93
CA GLY A 42 29.80 -15.82 30.56
C GLY A 42 29.63 -15.63 32.07
N TRP A 43 30.36 -16.44 32.83
CA TRP A 43 30.30 -16.67 34.28
C TRP A 43 31.16 -15.67 35.09
N GLY A 44 30.91 -15.60 36.41
CA GLY A 44 31.89 -15.22 37.46
C GLY A 44 31.49 -14.00 38.30
N ALA A 45 30.94 -14.17 39.51
CA ALA A 45 31.61 -14.44 40.80
C ALA A 45 32.24 -13.20 41.46
N GLY A 46 31.77 -12.83 42.66
CA GLY A 46 32.36 -11.79 43.50
C GLY A 46 31.62 -11.54 44.81
N LEU A 47 32.15 -12.10 45.90
CA LEU A 47 31.69 -12.10 47.29
C LEU A 47 31.71 -10.71 47.96
N GLY A 48 30.85 -10.48 48.96
CA GLY A 48 30.95 -9.30 49.83
C GLY A 48 29.95 -9.27 50.99
N PHE A 49 30.25 -10.01 52.05
CA PHE A 49 29.52 -10.06 53.32
C PHE A 49 30.01 -8.92 54.25
N ARG A 50 29.12 -8.04 54.72
CA ARG A 50 29.23 -7.13 55.90
C ARG A 50 27.92 -6.32 55.95
N GLY A 51 27.14 -6.21 57.03
CA GLY A 51 27.43 -6.28 58.46
C GLY A 51 26.98 -4.96 59.09
N SER A 52 26.15 -5.05 60.16
CA SER A 52 25.63 -3.96 61.02
C SER A 52 24.35 -3.26 60.51
N GLY A 53 23.21 -3.24 61.20
CA GLY A 53 22.93 -3.46 62.62
C GLY A 53 22.84 -2.14 63.37
N SER A 54 21.63 -1.84 63.86
CA SER A 54 21.25 -0.91 64.95
C SER A 54 20.84 0.52 64.60
N SER A 55 19.51 0.73 64.66
CA SER A 55 18.84 2.04 64.83
C SER A 55 18.14 2.05 66.20
N VAL A 56 18.73 2.69 67.22
CA VAL A 56 18.03 3.09 68.46
C VAL A 56 18.67 4.36 69.02
N GLY A 57 17.92 5.46 69.01
CA GLY A 57 18.12 6.66 69.82
C GLY A 57 16.78 7.41 69.82
N GLY A 58 16.09 7.68 70.92
CA GLY A 58 16.52 7.84 72.30
C GLY A 58 16.52 9.32 72.65
N CYS A 59 15.35 9.88 73.02
CA CYS A 59 15.28 11.10 73.82
C CYS A 59 13.94 11.13 74.57
N PHE A 60 13.99 10.76 75.85
CA PHE A 60 12.94 10.89 76.85
C PHE A 60 13.39 12.00 77.80
N SER A 61 12.65 13.10 77.84
CA SER A 61 12.92 14.22 78.75
C SER A 61 12.00 14.12 79.97
N VAL A 62 12.62 13.85 81.11
CA VAL A 62 12.01 13.87 82.44
C VAL A 62 12.03 15.29 82.96
N TYR A 63 10.85 15.89 83.15
CA TYR A 63 10.70 17.05 84.01
C TYR A 63 10.20 16.59 85.38
N ASN A 64 11.11 16.69 86.34
CA ASN A 64 10.88 16.59 87.77
C ASN A 64 10.30 17.94 88.26
N SER A 65 9.10 17.92 88.84
CA SER A 65 8.54 19.04 89.60
C SER A 65 8.02 18.49 90.93
N GLY A 66 8.74 18.83 91.99
CA GLY A 66 8.52 18.33 93.34
C GLY A 66 7.35 18.97 94.07
N ALA A 67 6.93 18.22 95.09
CA ALA A 67 6.49 18.62 96.42
C ALA A 67 5.45 19.74 96.52
N MET A 68 4.26 19.41 97.04
CA MET A 68 3.76 19.83 98.36
C MET A 68 2.48 19.04 98.65
N SER A 69 2.42 18.27 99.74
CA SER A 69 1.20 18.15 100.56
C SER A 69 1.48 17.37 101.84
N ASN A 70 0.92 17.96 102.89
CA ASN A 70 1.15 17.77 104.31
C ASN A 70 0.27 16.63 104.86
N GLU A 71 0.69 16.09 106.02
CA GLU A 71 -0.10 15.29 106.98
C GLU A 71 -0.56 13.90 106.48
N GLY A 72 -0.24 12.79 107.14
CA GLY A 72 -0.09 12.57 108.58
C GLY A 72 -0.90 11.31 108.92
N GLY A 73 -0.31 10.15 108.63
CA GLY A 73 -0.93 8.86 108.96
C GLY A 73 -0.76 8.51 110.43
N LEU A 74 -1.85 8.21 111.13
CA LEU A 74 -1.82 7.49 112.42
C LEU A 74 -3.06 6.61 112.63
N LEU A 75 -3.03 5.43 112.01
CA LEU A 75 -3.28 4.12 112.63
C LEU A 75 -4.29 4.04 113.80
N SER A 76 -5.59 3.90 113.50
CA SER A 76 -6.52 3.06 114.29
C SER A 76 -7.85 2.84 113.56
N GLY A 77 -7.99 1.72 112.85
CA GLY A 77 -9.17 1.39 112.03
C GLY A 77 -8.87 0.53 110.79
N GLY A 78 -7.74 -0.20 110.82
CA GLY A 78 -6.98 -0.66 109.66
C GLY A 78 -7.63 -1.71 108.75
N GLU A 79 -8.81 -2.23 109.07
CA GLU A 79 -9.51 -3.20 108.21
C GLU A 79 -10.77 -2.61 107.57
N LYS A 80 -11.56 -1.84 108.33
CA LYS A 80 -12.76 -1.19 107.80
C LYS A 80 -12.42 0.04 106.95
N ALA A 81 -11.43 0.84 107.36
CA ALA A 81 -10.98 2.00 106.58
C ALA A 81 -10.19 1.59 105.33
N THR A 82 -9.47 0.47 105.36
CA THR A 82 -8.80 -0.09 104.17
C THR A 82 -9.82 -0.72 103.23
N MET A 83 -10.83 -1.45 103.74
CA MET A 83 -11.95 -1.92 102.94
C MET A 83 -12.73 -0.75 102.32
N GLN A 84 -12.96 0.33 103.06
CA GLN A 84 -13.64 1.51 102.54
C GLN A 84 -12.80 2.23 101.48
N ASN A 85 -11.48 2.38 101.68
CA ASN A 85 -10.58 2.93 100.67
C ASN A 85 -10.52 2.07 99.40
N LEU A 86 -10.51 0.74 99.54
CA LEU A 86 -10.59 -0.18 98.41
C LEU A 86 -11.95 -0.08 97.70
N ASN A 87 -13.04 0.06 98.43
CA ASN A 87 -14.38 0.19 97.87
C ASN A 87 -14.57 1.56 97.20
N ASP A 88 -14.02 2.64 97.76
CA ASP A 88 -13.98 3.98 97.16
C ASP A 88 -13.11 3.99 95.90
N ARG A 89 -11.98 3.26 95.92
CA ARG A 89 -11.13 3.06 94.74
C ARG A 89 -11.84 2.22 93.68
N LEU A 90 -12.58 1.17 94.07
CA LEU A 90 -13.38 0.35 93.15
C LEU A 90 -14.56 1.15 92.59
N ALA A 91 -15.21 1.99 93.38
CA ALA A 91 -16.24 2.92 92.93
C ALA A 91 -15.67 3.95 91.95
N SER A 92 -14.48 4.50 92.23
CA SER A 92 -13.77 5.39 91.31
C SER A 92 -13.35 4.69 90.01
N TYR A 93 -12.97 3.40 90.09
CA TYR A 93 -12.64 2.58 88.92
C TYR A 93 -13.89 2.28 88.09
N LEU A 94 -15.00 1.89 88.72
CA LEU A 94 -16.28 1.69 88.04
C LEU A 94 -16.81 2.98 87.41
N ALA A 95 -16.66 4.13 88.09
CA ALA A 95 -17.00 5.43 87.51
C ALA A 95 -16.14 5.75 86.29
N LYS A 96 -14.83 5.45 86.34
CA LYS A 96 -13.91 5.62 85.21
C LYS A 96 -14.22 4.67 84.06
N VAL A 97 -14.59 3.42 84.34
CA VAL A 97 -15.01 2.43 83.32
C VAL A 97 -16.27 2.93 82.62
N ARG A 98 -17.30 3.39 83.36
CA ARG A 98 -18.51 3.97 82.77
C ARG A 98 -18.22 5.21 81.91
N ALA A 99 -17.36 6.11 82.39
CA ALA A 99 -16.96 7.28 81.62
C ALA A 99 -16.20 6.91 80.33
N LEU A 100 -15.38 5.86 80.38
CA LEU A 100 -14.70 5.32 79.20
C LEU A 100 -15.66 4.61 78.25
N GLU A 101 -16.64 3.86 78.75
CA GLU A 101 -17.68 3.23 77.94
C GLU A 101 -18.54 4.28 77.22
N GLU A 102 -18.92 5.36 77.90
CA GLU A 102 -19.66 6.48 77.32
C GLU A 102 -18.82 7.23 76.26
N ALA A 103 -17.55 7.49 76.57
CA ALA A 103 -16.63 8.10 75.61
C ALA A 103 -16.42 7.21 74.39
N ASN A 104 -16.31 5.89 74.57
CA ASN A 104 -16.15 4.93 73.49
C ASN A 104 -17.42 4.85 72.62
N SER A 105 -18.60 4.81 73.23
CA SER A 105 -19.89 4.89 72.52
C SER A 105 -20.01 6.20 71.72
N ASN A 106 -19.55 7.32 72.27
CA ASN A 106 -19.55 8.61 71.57
C ASN A 106 -18.56 8.60 70.39
N LEU A 107 -17.38 8.01 70.55
CA LEU A 107 -16.42 7.81 69.46
C LEU A 107 -16.97 6.90 68.36
N GLU A 108 -17.64 5.80 68.72
CA GLU A 108 -18.32 4.93 67.74
C GLU A 108 -19.40 5.67 66.96
N LEU A 109 -20.19 6.52 67.64
CA LEU A 109 -21.18 7.37 66.98
C LEU A 109 -20.52 8.41 66.06
N LYS A 110 -19.38 8.99 66.44
CA LYS A 110 -18.62 9.90 65.58
C LYS A 110 -18.03 9.19 64.37
N ILE A 111 -17.50 7.98 64.54
CA ILE A 111 -16.99 7.14 63.46
C ILE A 111 -18.13 6.78 62.49
N ARG A 112 -19.30 6.36 63.00
CA ARG A 112 -20.47 6.05 62.18
C ARG A 112 -20.98 7.28 61.41
N ASN A 113 -21.12 8.43 62.09
CA ASN A 113 -21.47 9.69 61.44
C ASN A 113 -20.42 10.15 60.43
N TRP A 114 -19.13 9.90 60.68
CA TRP A 114 -18.07 10.19 59.72
C TRP A 114 -18.21 9.27 58.51
N TYR A 115 -18.41 7.97 58.68
CA TYR A 115 -18.68 7.07 57.57
C TYR A 115 -19.95 7.45 56.81
N GLU A 116 -21.04 7.88 57.45
CA GLU A 116 -22.25 8.32 56.75
C GLU A 116 -22.07 9.64 55.99
N LYS A 117 -21.28 10.59 56.54
CA LYS A 117 -20.99 11.89 55.90
C LYS A 117 -19.88 11.81 54.86
N SER A 118 -18.95 10.88 55.00
CA SER A 118 -17.86 10.60 54.08
C SER A 118 -18.23 9.53 53.05
N ALA A 119 -19.25 8.69 53.31
CA ALA A 119 -19.81 7.73 52.36
C ALA A 119 -20.21 8.33 51.01
N PRO A 120 -20.72 9.58 50.88
CA PRO A 120 -20.98 10.15 49.55
C PRO A 120 -19.69 10.32 48.72
N HIS A 121 -18.51 10.23 49.35
CA HIS A 121 -17.21 10.42 48.72
C HIS A 121 -16.34 9.17 48.72
N THR A 122 -16.63 8.15 49.54
CA THR A 122 -15.77 6.96 49.66
C THR A 122 -16.46 5.62 49.46
N ASP A 123 -17.80 5.54 49.42
CA ASP A 123 -18.48 4.26 49.17
C ASP A 123 -19.64 4.41 48.18
N GLY A 124 -19.50 3.83 46.99
CA GLY A 124 -20.62 3.61 46.06
C GLY A 124 -20.96 4.73 45.07
N GLY A 125 -20.30 5.87 45.11
CA GLY A 125 -20.32 6.83 44.00
C GLY A 125 -19.28 6.43 42.96
N LEU A 126 -19.52 5.35 42.20
CA LEU A 126 -18.72 5.05 41.01
C LEU A 126 -18.65 6.36 40.22
N ARG A 127 -17.50 7.06 40.22
CA ARG A 127 -17.23 8.05 39.17
C ARG A 127 -17.64 7.34 37.90
N ASP A 128 -18.64 7.82 37.16
CA ASP A 128 -19.25 7.08 36.05
C ASP A 128 -18.23 6.88 34.92
N TYR A 129 -17.26 5.98 35.13
CA TYR A 129 -16.23 5.61 34.16
C TYR A 129 -16.83 4.78 33.03
N ASN A 130 -18.10 4.37 33.18
CA ASN A 130 -18.90 3.71 32.16
C ASN A 130 -18.89 4.49 30.83
N LYS A 131 -18.87 5.83 30.86
CA LYS A 131 -18.75 6.66 29.65
C LYS A 131 -17.40 6.51 28.94
N TYR A 132 -16.32 6.26 29.67
CA TYR A 132 -15.01 6.01 29.07
C TYR A 132 -14.91 4.58 28.55
N TYR A 133 -15.51 3.60 29.24
CA TYR A 133 -15.53 2.22 28.75
C TYR A 133 -16.27 2.07 27.42
N THR A 134 -17.39 2.76 27.21
CA THR A 134 -18.09 2.75 25.91
C THR A 134 -17.27 3.40 24.79
N ILE A 135 -16.54 4.48 25.08
CA ILE A 135 -15.63 5.12 24.11
C ILE A 135 -14.44 4.21 23.80
N ILE A 136 -13.87 3.56 24.80
CA ILE A 136 -12.75 2.61 24.63
C ILE A 136 -13.20 1.42 23.79
N ASP A 137 -14.38 0.86 24.06
CA ASP A 137 -14.96 -0.24 23.28
C ASP A 137 -15.21 0.17 21.82
N ASP A 138 -15.79 1.35 21.58
CA ASP A 138 -15.96 1.90 20.22
C ASP A 138 -14.63 2.09 19.48
N LEU A 139 -13.60 2.59 20.16
CA LEU A 139 -12.25 2.72 19.59
C LEU A 139 -11.62 1.35 19.30
N GLN A 140 -11.77 0.38 20.19
CA GLN A 140 -11.29 -0.99 19.98
C GLN A 140 -12.00 -1.63 18.77
N ASN A 141 -13.31 -1.47 18.66
CA ASN A 141 -14.09 -1.96 17.52
C ASN A 141 -13.65 -1.30 16.20
N LYS A 142 -13.35 0.01 16.21
CA LYS A 142 -12.79 0.71 15.04
C LYS A 142 -11.43 0.17 14.64
N ILE A 143 -10.54 -0.10 15.60
CA ILE A 143 -9.21 -0.67 15.34
C ILE A 143 -9.34 -2.08 14.75
N ILE A 144 -10.23 -2.92 15.31
CA ILE A 144 -10.46 -4.28 14.82
C ILE A 144 -11.04 -4.23 13.39
N SER A 145 -12.03 -3.38 13.15
CA SER A 145 -12.61 -3.18 11.81
C SER A 145 -11.56 -2.72 10.81
N ALA A 146 -10.74 -1.72 11.17
CA ALA A 146 -9.64 -1.25 10.32
C ALA A 146 -8.61 -2.37 10.05
N ARG A 147 -8.31 -3.21 11.04
CA ARG A 147 -7.41 -4.36 10.88
C ARG A 147 -7.98 -5.40 9.91
N VAL A 148 -9.27 -5.71 10.00
CA VAL A 148 -9.95 -6.64 9.08
C VAL A 148 -9.97 -6.07 7.66
N ILE A 149 -10.27 -4.77 7.51
CA ILE A 149 -10.24 -4.09 6.21
C ILE A 149 -8.83 -4.13 5.63
N ASN A 150 -7.80 -3.84 6.43
CA ASN A 150 -6.41 -3.91 5.99
C ASN A 150 -6.02 -5.33 5.54
N ALA A 151 -6.38 -6.36 6.31
CA ALA A 151 -6.18 -7.75 5.91
C ALA A 151 -6.88 -8.10 4.58
N ASN A 152 -8.12 -7.62 4.37
CA ASN A 152 -8.84 -7.80 3.11
C ASN A 152 -8.13 -7.09 1.95
N ILE A 153 -7.67 -5.86 2.14
CA ILE A 153 -6.90 -5.12 1.13
C ILE A 153 -5.62 -5.86 0.76
N ILE A 154 -4.88 -6.40 1.74
CA ILE A 154 -3.67 -7.20 1.49
C ILE A 154 -4.02 -8.44 0.65
N LEU A 155 -5.09 -9.16 0.98
CA LEU A 155 -5.53 -10.31 0.19
C LEU A 155 -5.92 -9.93 -1.25
N GLN A 156 -6.57 -8.78 -1.45
CA GLN A 156 -6.91 -8.29 -2.78
C GLN A 156 -5.65 -7.92 -3.57
N ILE A 157 -4.65 -7.30 -2.92
CA ILE A 157 -3.35 -7.01 -3.54
C ILE A 157 -2.64 -8.31 -3.95
N ASP A 158 -2.62 -9.32 -3.09
CA ASP A 158 -1.98 -10.60 -3.39
C ASP A 158 -2.72 -11.34 -4.51
N ASN A 159 -4.06 -11.31 -4.52
CA ASN A 159 -4.84 -11.85 -5.62
C ASN A 159 -4.54 -11.13 -6.95
N ALA A 160 -4.53 -9.79 -6.95
CA ALA A 160 -4.20 -9.01 -8.13
C ALA A 160 -2.77 -9.28 -8.64
N ARG A 161 -1.81 -9.47 -7.74
CA ARG A 161 -0.43 -9.87 -8.08
C ARG A 161 -0.38 -11.26 -8.70
N LEU A 162 -1.05 -12.25 -8.10
CA LEU A 162 -1.11 -13.61 -8.65
C LEU A 162 -1.78 -13.63 -10.03
N ALA A 163 -2.85 -12.85 -10.23
CA ALA A 163 -3.48 -12.71 -11.54
C ALA A 163 -2.55 -12.05 -12.57
N ALA A 164 -1.81 -11.02 -12.18
CA ALA A 164 -0.83 -10.37 -13.04
C ALA A 164 0.31 -11.34 -13.44
N ASP A 165 0.81 -12.13 -12.50
CA ASP A 165 1.84 -13.14 -12.77
C ASP A 165 1.33 -14.26 -13.68
N ASP A 166 0.07 -14.70 -13.51
CA ASP A 166 -0.57 -15.69 -14.40
C ASP A 166 -0.71 -15.14 -15.83
N PHE A 167 -1.15 -13.89 -15.99
CA PHE A 167 -1.20 -13.24 -17.31
C PHE A 167 0.19 -13.06 -17.93
N LYS A 168 1.19 -12.72 -17.12
CA LYS A 168 2.57 -12.61 -17.57
C LYS A 168 3.09 -13.95 -18.10
N MET A 169 2.89 -15.04 -17.35
CA MET A 169 3.29 -16.39 -17.77
C MET A 169 2.57 -16.81 -19.06
N LYS A 170 1.27 -16.53 -19.18
CA LYS A 170 0.49 -16.79 -20.40
C LYS A 170 1.02 -16.00 -21.59
N TYR A 171 1.35 -14.73 -21.40
CA TYR A 171 1.94 -13.88 -22.43
C TYR A 171 3.32 -14.40 -22.88
N GLU A 172 4.18 -14.78 -21.94
CA GLU A 172 5.51 -15.34 -22.26
C GLU A 172 5.40 -16.66 -23.04
N ASN A 173 4.44 -17.52 -22.68
CA ASN A 173 4.17 -18.77 -23.41
C ASN A 173 3.63 -18.50 -24.83
N GLU A 174 2.67 -17.59 -24.98
CA GLU A 174 2.13 -17.21 -26.29
C GLU A 174 3.21 -16.59 -27.18
N LEU A 175 4.05 -15.72 -26.61
CA LEU A 175 5.18 -15.12 -27.31
C LEU A 175 6.16 -16.20 -27.81
N PHE A 176 6.45 -17.19 -26.98
CA PHE A 176 7.31 -18.32 -27.37
C PHE A 176 6.70 -19.13 -28.53
N ILE A 177 5.41 -19.44 -28.47
CA ILE A 177 4.70 -20.14 -29.55
C ILE A 177 4.71 -19.29 -30.83
N HIS A 178 4.43 -17.99 -30.74
CA HIS A 178 4.47 -17.08 -31.88
C HIS A 178 5.86 -17.05 -32.53
N GLN A 179 6.92 -16.97 -31.74
CA GLN A 179 8.30 -17.01 -32.24
C GLN A 179 8.63 -18.34 -32.92
N SER A 180 8.16 -19.47 -32.37
CA SER A 180 8.32 -20.79 -33.00
C SER A 180 7.60 -20.85 -34.34
N VAL A 181 6.35 -20.41 -34.41
CA VAL A 181 5.57 -20.40 -35.65
C VAL A 181 6.17 -19.45 -36.68
N GLU A 182 6.67 -18.29 -36.25
CA GLU A 182 7.36 -17.36 -37.14
C GLU A 182 8.66 -17.95 -37.69
N ALA A 183 9.41 -18.71 -36.88
CA ALA A 183 10.57 -19.47 -37.34
C ALA A 183 10.18 -20.54 -38.38
N ASP A 184 9.09 -21.28 -38.15
CA ASP A 184 8.58 -22.28 -39.08
C ASP A 184 8.12 -21.65 -40.41
N ILE A 185 7.39 -20.53 -40.37
CA ILE A 185 6.98 -19.77 -41.57
C ILE A 185 8.21 -19.33 -42.36
N ASN A 186 9.24 -18.81 -41.69
CA ASN A 186 10.48 -18.41 -42.35
C ASN A 186 11.23 -19.62 -42.92
N GLY A 187 11.18 -20.78 -42.27
CA GLY A 187 11.68 -22.05 -42.80
C GLY A 187 10.95 -22.48 -44.07
N LEU A 188 9.61 -22.48 -44.05
CA LEU A 188 8.78 -22.83 -45.20
C LEU A 188 8.98 -21.88 -46.39
N ARG A 189 9.18 -20.58 -46.14
CA ARG A 189 9.55 -19.62 -47.19
C ARG A 189 10.86 -19.98 -47.88
N LYS A 190 11.89 -20.38 -47.11
CA LYS A 190 13.17 -20.83 -47.69
C LYS A 190 13.00 -22.09 -48.54
N VAL A 191 12.21 -23.05 -48.08
CA VAL A 191 11.92 -24.28 -48.85
C VAL A 191 11.17 -23.95 -50.14
N LEU A 192 10.24 -23.01 -50.10
CA LEU A 192 9.54 -22.52 -51.30
C LEU A 192 10.50 -21.85 -52.29
N ASP A 193 11.43 -21.01 -51.80
CA ASP A 193 12.44 -20.37 -52.63
C ASP A 193 13.36 -21.43 -53.29
N GLU A 194 13.79 -22.44 -52.53
CA GLU A 194 14.61 -23.56 -53.03
C GLU A 194 13.89 -24.41 -54.08
N LEU A 195 12.61 -24.75 -53.85
CA LEU A 195 11.77 -25.44 -54.82
C LEU A 195 11.54 -24.61 -56.09
N THR A 196 11.41 -23.28 -55.93
CA THR A 196 11.25 -22.37 -57.07
C THR A 196 12.51 -22.35 -57.93
N LEU A 197 13.69 -22.31 -57.31
CA LEU A 197 14.97 -22.42 -58.03
C LEU A 197 15.12 -23.77 -58.74
N SER A 198 14.85 -24.88 -58.04
CA SER A 198 14.90 -26.21 -58.66
C SER A 198 13.92 -26.36 -59.82
N LYS A 199 12.73 -25.76 -59.70
CA LYS A 199 11.76 -25.73 -60.80
C LYS A 199 12.31 -24.96 -62.00
N THR A 200 12.90 -23.78 -61.80
CA THR A 200 13.48 -23.01 -62.90
C THR A 200 14.66 -23.73 -63.55
N ASP A 201 15.48 -24.45 -62.78
CA ASP A 201 16.59 -25.25 -63.32
C ASP A 201 16.07 -26.40 -64.21
N LEU A 202 15.02 -27.10 -63.77
CA LEU A 202 14.38 -28.16 -64.57
C LEU A 202 13.66 -27.61 -65.80
N GLU A 203 13.02 -26.44 -65.71
CA GLU A 203 12.42 -25.76 -66.85
C GLU A 203 13.49 -25.39 -67.90
N MET A 204 14.66 -24.92 -67.46
CA MET A 204 15.80 -24.69 -68.36
C MET A 204 16.29 -25.99 -69.00
N GLU A 205 16.43 -27.08 -68.24
CA GLU A 205 16.85 -28.39 -68.79
C GLU A 205 15.85 -28.89 -69.85
N ILE A 206 14.54 -28.77 -69.59
CA ILE A 206 13.50 -29.11 -70.56
C ILE A 206 13.64 -28.26 -71.82
N GLU A 207 13.77 -26.93 -71.71
CA GLU A 207 13.93 -26.05 -72.86
C GLU A 207 15.15 -26.47 -73.70
N THR A 208 16.31 -26.71 -73.05
CA THR A 208 17.53 -27.14 -73.76
C THR A 208 17.37 -28.48 -74.48
N LEU A 209 16.71 -29.47 -73.86
CA LEU A 209 16.43 -30.76 -74.49
C LEU A 209 15.44 -30.63 -75.65
N THR A 210 14.45 -29.73 -75.54
CA THR A 210 13.52 -29.47 -76.65
C THR A 210 14.20 -28.78 -77.83
N GLU A 211 15.12 -27.86 -77.58
CA GLU A 211 15.96 -27.24 -78.61
C GLU A 211 16.85 -28.29 -79.30
N GLU A 212 17.48 -29.19 -78.54
CA GLU A 212 18.30 -30.28 -79.08
C GLU A 212 17.47 -31.25 -79.94
N LEU A 213 16.27 -31.62 -79.49
CA LEU A 213 15.35 -32.48 -80.24
C LEU A 213 14.90 -31.80 -81.54
N ALA A 214 14.59 -30.50 -81.49
CA ALA A 214 14.24 -29.72 -82.67
C ALA A 214 15.41 -29.65 -83.67
N PHE A 215 16.64 -29.46 -83.17
CA PHE A 215 17.85 -29.48 -83.98
C PHE A 215 18.08 -30.83 -84.66
N LEU A 216 17.98 -31.94 -83.93
CA LEU A 216 18.12 -33.29 -84.47
C LEU A 216 17.05 -33.63 -85.52
N LYS A 217 15.80 -33.25 -85.27
CA LYS A 217 14.71 -33.43 -86.24
C LYS A 217 14.98 -32.66 -87.53
N LYS A 218 15.41 -31.40 -87.43
CA LYS A 218 15.76 -30.58 -88.59
C LYS A 218 16.90 -31.20 -89.38
N ASN A 219 17.95 -31.68 -88.70
CA ASN A 219 19.07 -32.35 -89.36
C ASN A 219 18.63 -33.62 -90.10
N HIS A 220 17.80 -34.46 -89.46
CA HIS A 220 17.24 -35.65 -90.11
C HIS A 220 16.34 -35.32 -91.30
N GLU A 221 15.53 -34.26 -91.20
CA GLU A 221 14.69 -33.81 -92.31
C GLU A 221 15.54 -33.32 -93.50
N GLU A 222 16.65 -32.63 -93.25
CA GLU A 222 17.60 -32.20 -94.29
C GLU A 222 18.32 -33.41 -94.93
N GLU A 223 18.76 -34.39 -94.13
CA GLU A 223 19.38 -35.63 -94.63
C GLU A 223 18.41 -36.50 -95.44
N THR A 224 17.18 -36.68 -94.96
CA THR A 224 16.15 -37.44 -95.69
C THR A 224 15.75 -36.75 -96.98
N LYS A 225 15.61 -35.42 -97.00
CA LYS A 225 15.42 -34.66 -98.25
C LYS A 225 16.58 -34.83 -99.22
N SER A 226 17.82 -34.86 -98.71
CA SER A 226 19.01 -35.13 -99.52
C SER A 226 19.00 -36.56 -100.12
N LEU A 227 18.69 -37.57 -99.31
CA LEU A 227 18.62 -38.98 -99.74
C LEU A 227 17.43 -39.27 -100.66
N GLN A 228 16.27 -38.64 -100.41
CA GLN A 228 15.08 -38.77 -101.26
C GLN A 228 15.31 -38.13 -102.64
N GLY A 229 16.12 -37.07 -102.71
CA GLY A 229 16.63 -36.53 -103.98
C GLY A 229 17.53 -37.51 -104.77
N ALA A 230 18.08 -38.55 -104.12
CA ALA A 230 18.88 -39.59 -104.77
C ALA A 230 18.06 -40.84 -105.17
N VAL A 231 16.82 -41.01 -104.69
CA VAL A 231 16.00 -42.22 -104.91
C VAL A 231 14.60 -41.85 -105.42
N THR A 232 14.52 -41.13 -106.54
CA THR A 232 13.26 -40.99 -107.31
C THR A 232 13.28 -41.91 -108.52
N GLY A 233 13.07 -43.21 -108.29
CA GLY A 233 12.71 -44.20 -109.29
C GLY A 233 11.37 -44.83 -108.90
N ASN A 234 10.30 -44.35 -109.52
CA ASN A 234 8.92 -44.79 -109.26
C ASN A 234 8.70 -46.19 -109.88
N VAL A 235 8.29 -47.19 -109.09
CA VAL A 235 7.91 -48.52 -109.61
C VAL A 235 6.54 -48.90 -109.02
N ASN A 236 5.51 -48.68 -109.84
CA ASN A 236 4.16 -49.19 -109.66
C ASN A 236 4.12 -50.64 -110.17
N VAL A 237 3.73 -51.59 -109.32
CA VAL A 237 3.57 -53.01 -109.70
C VAL A 237 2.27 -53.53 -109.11
N GLU A 238 1.25 -53.59 -109.96
CA GLU A 238 -0.03 -54.27 -109.74
C GLU A 238 0.19 -55.78 -109.92
N ILE A 239 -0.07 -56.58 -108.88
CA ILE A 239 -0.07 -58.05 -108.97
C ILE A 239 -1.48 -58.56 -108.66
N ASN A 240 -2.01 -59.27 -109.65
CA ASN A 240 -3.33 -59.88 -109.68
C ASN A 240 -3.56 -60.89 -108.56
N ALA A 241 -4.75 -60.79 -107.96
CA ALA A 241 -5.25 -61.62 -106.87
C ALA A 241 -5.66 -63.04 -107.31
N ALA A 242 -5.33 -64.02 -106.48
CA ALA A 242 -5.77 -65.41 -106.57
C ALA A 242 -7.08 -65.64 -105.76
N PRO A 243 -7.76 -66.80 -105.88
CA PRO A 243 -9.21 -66.91 -105.75
C PRO A 243 -9.75 -66.91 -104.30
N GLY A 244 -10.61 -65.92 -104.03
CA GLY A 244 -11.92 -66.12 -103.37
C GLY A 244 -11.98 -66.76 -101.98
N ILE A 245 -11.31 -66.18 -100.98
CA ILE A 245 -11.93 -66.14 -99.64
C ILE A 245 -13.15 -65.23 -99.76
N ASP A 246 -14.27 -65.61 -99.14
CA ASP A 246 -15.49 -64.79 -99.10
C ASP A 246 -15.19 -63.46 -98.41
N LEU A 247 -14.75 -62.51 -99.24
CA LEU A 247 -14.25 -61.21 -98.84
C LEU A 247 -15.35 -60.44 -98.11
N THR A 248 -16.61 -60.70 -98.45
CA THR A 248 -17.78 -60.08 -97.84
C THR A 248 -17.91 -60.46 -96.36
N THR A 249 -17.72 -61.73 -96.01
CA THR A 249 -17.76 -62.16 -94.60
C THR A 249 -16.56 -61.69 -93.80
N LEU A 250 -15.37 -61.64 -94.41
CA LEU A 250 -14.17 -61.09 -93.76
C LEU A 250 -14.26 -59.57 -93.55
N LEU A 251 -14.75 -58.80 -94.55
CA LEU A 251 -14.98 -57.37 -94.43
C LEU A 251 -16.05 -57.06 -93.38
N ASN A 252 -17.13 -57.83 -93.34
CA ASN A 252 -18.17 -57.68 -92.33
C ASN A 252 -17.65 -58.01 -90.93
N LYS A 253 -16.78 -59.02 -90.77
CA LYS A 253 -16.08 -59.28 -89.50
C LYS A 253 -15.17 -58.13 -89.10
N MET A 254 -14.32 -57.62 -90.00
CA MET A 254 -13.48 -56.47 -89.70
C MET A 254 -14.31 -55.24 -89.34
N ARG A 255 -15.41 -54.99 -90.06
CA ARG A 255 -16.32 -53.88 -89.75
C ARG A 255 -16.95 -54.04 -88.37
N ALA A 256 -17.39 -55.24 -88.00
CA ALA A 256 -17.93 -55.53 -86.69
C ALA A 256 -16.88 -55.35 -85.57
N GLU A 257 -15.64 -55.77 -85.78
CA GLU A 257 -14.53 -55.54 -84.85
C GLU A 257 -14.20 -54.05 -84.69
N TYR A 258 -14.16 -53.29 -85.79
CA TYR A 258 -13.94 -51.83 -85.73
C TYR A 258 -15.11 -51.09 -85.08
N GLU A 259 -16.34 -51.52 -85.33
CA GLU A 259 -17.53 -50.92 -84.72
C GLU A 259 -17.61 -51.25 -83.23
N ALA A 260 -17.25 -52.46 -82.83
CA ALA A 260 -17.08 -52.84 -81.43
C ALA A 260 -15.96 -52.02 -80.74
N LEU A 261 -14.82 -51.84 -81.40
CA LEU A 261 -13.71 -51.03 -80.88
C LEU A 261 -14.08 -49.55 -80.78
N ALA A 262 -14.80 -49.00 -81.77
CA ALA A 262 -15.28 -47.63 -81.76
C ALA A 262 -16.31 -47.41 -80.63
N GLU A 263 -17.23 -48.35 -80.44
CA GLU A 263 -18.22 -48.31 -79.37
C GLU A 263 -17.57 -48.48 -77.98
N GLN A 264 -16.54 -49.32 -77.87
CA GLN A 264 -15.74 -49.44 -76.65
C GLN A 264 -14.99 -48.14 -76.34
N ASN A 265 -14.28 -47.56 -77.32
CA ASN A 265 -13.61 -46.26 -77.15
C ASN A 265 -14.59 -45.15 -76.77
N ARG A 266 -15.81 -45.14 -77.32
CA ARG A 266 -16.86 -44.18 -76.96
C ARG A 266 -17.27 -44.33 -75.50
N LYS A 267 -17.50 -45.56 -75.03
CA LYS A 267 -17.84 -45.83 -73.62
C LYS A 267 -16.69 -45.50 -72.68
N ASP A 268 -15.45 -45.82 -73.06
CA ASP A 268 -14.27 -45.52 -72.24
C ASP A 268 -14.05 -44.00 -72.14
N ALA A 269 -14.27 -43.24 -73.22
CA ALA A 269 -14.22 -41.77 -73.18
C ALA A 269 -15.35 -41.18 -72.32
N GLU A 270 -16.57 -41.72 -72.40
CA GLU A 270 -17.72 -41.27 -71.61
C GLU A 270 -17.53 -41.56 -70.11
N THR A 271 -17.02 -42.75 -69.77
CA THR A 271 -16.71 -43.11 -68.37
C THR A 271 -15.58 -42.25 -67.81
N TRP A 272 -14.51 -42.05 -68.58
CA TRP A 272 -13.40 -41.16 -68.20
C TRP A 272 -13.86 -39.71 -67.98
N PHE A 273 -14.68 -39.17 -68.89
CA PHE A 273 -15.23 -37.82 -68.74
C PHE A 273 -16.14 -37.72 -67.51
N ASN A 274 -17.00 -38.70 -67.29
CA ASN A 274 -17.88 -38.74 -66.12
C ASN A 274 -17.09 -38.84 -64.80
N GLU A 275 -16.00 -39.61 -64.77
CA GLU A 275 -15.13 -39.71 -63.60
C GLU A 275 -14.42 -38.38 -63.30
N LYS A 276 -13.82 -37.74 -64.32
CA LYS A 276 -13.19 -36.43 -64.16
C LYS A 276 -14.18 -35.32 -63.79
N SER A 277 -15.39 -35.35 -64.35
CA SER A 277 -16.45 -34.40 -64.01
C SER A 277 -16.93 -34.58 -62.57
N LYS A 278 -17.03 -35.82 -62.08
CA LYS A 278 -17.35 -36.11 -60.67
C LYS A 278 -16.25 -35.60 -59.74
N GLU A 279 -15.00 -35.89 -60.04
CA GLU A 279 -13.84 -35.42 -59.26
C GLU A 279 -13.83 -33.89 -59.17
N LEU A 280 -14.01 -33.19 -60.31
CA LEU A 280 -14.06 -31.74 -60.34
C LEU A 280 -15.25 -31.19 -59.53
N ASN A 281 -16.43 -31.80 -59.64
CA ASN A 281 -17.59 -31.40 -58.84
C ASN A 281 -17.35 -31.57 -57.33
N VAL A 282 -16.66 -32.64 -56.92
CA VAL A 282 -16.28 -32.83 -55.51
C VAL A 282 -15.35 -31.71 -55.07
N ILE A 283 -14.31 -31.40 -55.83
CA ILE A 283 -13.35 -30.33 -55.51
C ILE A 283 -14.05 -28.97 -55.43
N ILE A 284 -14.93 -28.64 -56.39
CA ILE A 284 -15.70 -27.39 -56.38
C ILE A 284 -16.59 -27.31 -55.13
N ASN A 285 -17.27 -28.40 -54.77
CA ASN A 285 -18.15 -28.41 -53.59
C ASN A 285 -17.35 -28.28 -52.28
N VAL A 286 -16.19 -28.93 -52.15
CA VAL A 286 -15.32 -28.78 -50.99
C VAL A 286 -14.79 -27.34 -50.90
N SER A 287 -14.25 -26.82 -52.00
CA SER A 287 -13.73 -25.45 -52.06
C SER A 287 -14.82 -24.40 -51.79
N ALA A 288 -16.05 -24.60 -52.28
CA ALA A 288 -17.19 -23.74 -51.99
C ALA A 288 -17.57 -23.79 -50.50
N LYS A 289 -17.55 -24.97 -49.89
CA LYS A 289 -17.81 -25.15 -48.45
C LYS A 289 -16.74 -24.46 -47.60
N GLU A 290 -15.46 -24.68 -47.89
CA GLU A 290 -14.34 -24.01 -47.21
C GLU A 290 -14.41 -22.49 -47.35
N THR A 291 -14.76 -21.99 -48.54
CA THR A 291 -14.96 -20.56 -48.76
C THR A 291 -16.13 -20.03 -47.92
N SER A 292 -17.21 -20.81 -47.78
CA SER A 292 -18.35 -20.44 -46.94
C SER A 292 -18.00 -20.43 -45.46
N THR A 293 -17.26 -21.42 -44.96
CA THR A 293 -16.84 -21.49 -43.54
C THR A 293 -15.87 -20.37 -43.19
N ASN A 294 -14.89 -20.10 -44.05
CA ASN A 294 -13.94 -19.00 -43.86
C ASN A 294 -14.67 -17.65 -43.86
N LYS A 295 -15.69 -17.47 -44.72
CA LYS A 295 -16.53 -16.27 -44.70
C LYS A 295 -17.28 -16.12 -43.38
N SER A 296 -17.89 -17.19 -42.84
CA SER A 296 -18.56 -17.12 -41.53
C SER A 296 -17.58 -16.80 -40.40
N GLU A 297 -16.42 -17.44 -40.36
CA GLU A 297 -15.38 -17.19 -39.36
C GLU A 297 -14.90 -15.73 -39.39
N ILE A 298 -14.66 -15.18 -40.59
CA ILE A 298 -14.31 -13.76 -40.75
C ILE A 298 -15.43 -12.86 -40.21
N THR A 299 -16.70 -13.18 -40.45
CA THR A 299 -17.80 -12.37 -39.91
C THR A 299 -17.92 -12.46 -38.40
N ASP A 300 -17.67 -13.63 -37.82
CA ASP A 300 -17.68 -13.81 -36.36
C ASP A 300 -16.52 -13.09 -35.70
N LEU A 301 -15.31 -13.20 -36.26
CA LEU A 301 -14.14 -12.45 -35.79
C LEU A 301 -14.35 -10.93 -35.88
N LYS A 302 -15.02 -10.45 -36.92
CA LYS A 302 -15.39 -9.03 -37.03
C LYS A 302 -16.38 -8.61 -35.95
N ARG A 303 -17.37 -9.44 -35.63
CA ARG A 303 -18.32 -9.18 -34.54
C ARG A 303 -17.63 -9.16 -33.18
N THR A 304 -16.72 -10.10 -32.91
CA THR A 304 -15.96 -10.13 -31.66
C THR A 304 -15.02 -8.94 -31.54
N LEU A 305 -14.37 -8.53 -32.63
CA LEU A 305 -13.52 -7.35 -32.65
C LEU A 305 -14.32 -6.09 -32.31
N GLN A 306 -15.48 -5.89 -32.96
CA GLN A 306 -16.36 -4.76 -32.65
C GLN A 306 -16.85 -4.77 -31.20
N ALA A 307 -17.19 -5.94 -30.66
CA ALA A 307 -17.60 -6.06 -29.26
C ALA A 307 -16.45 -5.66 -28.30
N LEU A 308 -15.22 -6.10 -28.59
CA LEU A 308 -14.03 -5.72 -27.81
C LEU A 308 -13.68 -4.24 -27.92
N GLU A 309 -13.86 -3.63 -29.10
CA GLU A 309 -13.67 -2.18 -29.29
C GLU A 309 -14.68 -1.36 -28.46
N ILE A 310 -15.94 -1.81 -28.40
CA ILE A 310 -16.97 -1.18 -27.57
C ILE A 310 -16.65 -1.33 -26.09
N ASP A 311 -16.22 -2.52 -25.65
CA ASP A 311 -15.82 -2.76 -24.27
C ASP A 311 -14.64 -1.85 -23.89
N LEU A 312 -13.60 -1.79 -24.73
CA LEU A 312 -12.46 -0.89 -24.54
C LEU A 312 -12.90 0.58 -24.41
N ALA A 313 -13.78 1.05 -25.30
CA ALA A 313 -14.30 2.41 -25.24
C ALA A 313 -15.09 2.68 -23.94
N SER A 314 -15.87 1.69 -23.49
CA SER A 314 -16.63 1.80 -22.24
C SER A 314 -15.72 1.84 -21.00
N GLN A 315 -14.64 1.04 -20.99
CA GLN A 315 -13.66 1.02 -19.91
C GLN A 315 -12.87 2.33 -19.85
N LEU A 316 -12.51 2.90 -21.01
CA LEU A 316 -11.87 4.22 -21.07
C LEU A 316 -12.80 5.32 -20.52
N ALA A 317 -14.09 5.28 -20.86
CA ALA A 317 -15.07 6.23 -20.32
C ALA A 317 -15.24 6.07 -18.79
N LEU A 318 -15.25 4.83 -18.28
CA LEU A 318 -15.29 4.55 -16.84
C LEU A 318 -14.02 5.06 -16.14
N ARG A 319 -12.85 4.83 -16.73
CA ARG A 319 -11.58 5.34 -16.18
C ARG A 319 -11.60 6.87 -16.09
N GLN A 320 -12.06 7.54 -17.15
CA GLN A 320 -12.15 9.00 -17.18
C GLN A 320 -13.12 9.55 -16.12
N SER A 321 -14.27 8.89 -15.91
CA SER A 321 -15.23 9.34 -14.88
C SER A 321 -14.68 9.15 -13.46
N LEU A 322 -13.97 8.04 -13.21
CA LEU A 322 -13.29 7.80 -11.93
C LEU A 322 -12.15 8.80 -11.68
N GLU A 323 -11.32 9.09 -12.69
CA GLU A 323 -10.28 10.12 -12.62
C GLU A 323 -10.87 11.50 -12.32
N ALA A 324 -11.99 11.86 -12.97
CA ALA A 324 -12.68 13.12 -12.71
C ALA A 324 -13.24 13.19 -11.28
N THR A 325 -13.84 12.10 -10.79
CA THR A 325 -14.38 12.03 -9.42
C THR A 325 -13.26 12.13 -8.40
N LEU A 326 -12.12 11.45 -8.62
CA LEU A 326 -10.94 11.54 -7.77
C LEU A 326 -10.44 13.00 -7.69
N ALA A 327 -10.24 13.65 -8.84
CA ALA A 327 -9.79 15.04 -8.91
C ALA A 327 -10.77 15.99 -8.21
N GLU A 328 -12.08 15.79 -8.35
CA GLU A 328 -13.10 16.57 -7.64
C GLU A 328 -12.99 16.39 -6.12
N THR A 329 -12.82 15.15 -5.64
CA THR A 329 -12.66 14.89 -4.20
C THR A 329 -11.38 15.50 -3.64
N GLU A 330 -10.25 15.38 -4.36
CA GLU A 330 -8.97 15.98 -3.98
C GLU A 330 -9.08 17.51 -3.91
N ASN A 331 -9.70 18.15 -4.91
CA ASN A 331 -9.93 19.58 -4.91
C ASN A 331 -10.82 20.02 -3.73
N ARG A 332 -11.87 19.25 -3.41
CA ARG A 332 -12.74 19.53 -2.27
C ARG A 332 -11.97 19.45 -0.94
N TYR A 333 -11.12 18.45 -0.76
CA TYR A 333 -10.30 18.33 0.44
C TYR A 333 -9.22 19.42 0.52
N CYS A 334 -8.60 19.77 -0.60
CA CYS A 334 -7.66 20.89 -0.69
C CYS A 334 -8.33 22.21 -0.26
N ALA A 335 -9.54 22.48 -0.75
CA ALA A 335 -10.30 23.67 -0.34
C ALA A 335 -10.62 23.66 1.16
N GLN A 336 -11.00 22.51 1.73
CA GLN A 336 -11.23 22.38 3.18
C GLN A 336 -9.95 22.61 4.00
N LEU A 337 -8.81 22.09 3.54
CA LEU A 337 -7.52 22.33 4.18
C LEU A 337 -7.15 23.81 4.16
N ILE A 338 -7.34 24.49 3.02
CA ILE A 338 -7.11 25.94 2.90
C ILE A 338 -8.01 26.71 3.86
N GLN A 339 -9.29 26.33 3.97
CA GLN A 339 -10.22 26.96 4.89
C GLN A 339 -9.80 26.79 6.35
N ILE A 340 -9.41 25.57 6.76
CA ILE A 340 -8.93 25.28 8.13
C ILE A 340 -7.64 26.05 8.40
N GLN A 341 -6.70 26.07 7.47
CA GLN A 341 -5.46 26.83 7.59
C GLN A 341 -5.75 28.32 7.76
N GLY A 342 -6.72 28.88 7.02
CA GLY A 342 -7.16 30.26 7.19
C GLY A 342 -7.74 30.55 8.59
N LEU A 343 -8.51 29.62 9.16
CA LEU A 343 -9.03 29.74 10.52
C LEU A 343 -7.91 29.70 11.56
N ILE A 344 -6.95 28.78 11.40
CA ILE A 344 -5.77 28.68 12.27
C ILE A 344 -5.01 30.00 12.25
N SER A 345 -4.67 30.52 11.07
CA SER A 345 -3.93 31.77 10.94
C SER A 345 -4.67 32.99 11.49
N ASN A 346 -6.01 33.02 11.42
CA ASN A 346 -6.81 34.06 12.07
C ASN A 346 -6.69 33.98 13.60
N VAL A 347 -6.85 32.78 14.17
CA VAL A 347 -6.73 32.57 15.63
C VAL A 347 -5.31 32.87 16.12
N GLU A 348 -4.28 32.44 15.39
CA GLU A 348 -2.88 32.77 15.69
C GLU A 348 -2.64 34.28 15.71
N SER A 349 -3.19 35.00 14.72
CA SER A 349 -3.12 36.47 14.66
C SER A 349 -3.81 37.12 15.86
N GLN A 350 -5.00 36.64 16.25
CA GLN A 350 -5.69 37.15 17.45
C GLN A 350 -4.90 36.90 18.73
N VAL A 351 -4.30 35.72 18.87
CA VAL A 351 -3.43 35.41 20.03
C VAL A 351 -2.21 36.33 20.06
N GLN A 352 -1.60 36.59 18.91
CA GLN A 352 -0.46 37.50 18.82
C GLN A 352 -0.87 38.92 19.20
N GLN A 353 -2.00 39.41 18.68
CA GLN A 353 -2.52 40.73 19.02
C GLN A 353 -2.76 40.88 20.54
N ILE A 354 -3.38 39.89 21.19
CA ILE A 354 -3.62 39.93 22.65
C ILE A 354 -2.30 39.94 23.42
N ARG A 355 -1.26 39.23 22.95
CA ARG A 355 0.07 39.25 23.57
C ARG A 355 0.70 40.64 23.47
N ASP A 356 0.66 41.25 22.29
CA ASP A 356 1.21 42.58 22.05
C ASP A 356 0.47 43.63 22.91
N ASP A 357 -0.86 43.55 23.01
CA ASP A 357 -1.67 44.41 23.86
C ASP A 357 -1.33 44.23 25.35
N THR A 358 -1.13 42.99 25.79
CA THR A 358 -0.75 42.66 27.18
C THR A 358 0.64 43.19 27.51
N GLU A 359 1.58 43.08 26.58
CA GLU A 359 2.94 43.61 26.73
C GLU A 359 2.93 45.14 26.83
N CYS A 360 2.16 45.81 25.96
CA CYS A 360 1.96 47.25 26.01
C CYS A 360 1.34 47.70 27.35
N GLN A 361 0.31 47.00 27.84
CA GLN A 361 -0.28 47.28 29.15
C GLN A 361 0.72 47.08 30.28
N ASN A 362 1.50 45.99 30.26
CA ASN A 362 2.53 45.71 31.25
C ASN A 362 3.59 46.82 31.30
N ALA A 363 4.04 47.30 30.15
CA ALA A 363 4.95 48.44 30.06
C ALA A 363 4.35 49.71 30.70
N ALA A 364 3.09 50.04 30.38
CA ALA A 364 2.39 51.17 30.99
C ALA A 364 2.21 51.01 32.52
N TYR A 365 1.90 49.80 33.00
CA TYR A 365 1.82 49.51 34.43
C TYR A 365 3.16 49.68 35.15
N LYS A 366 4.27 49.24 34.53
CA LYS A 366 5.62 49.45 35.08
C LYS A 366 5.95 50.94 35.19
N GLU A 367 5.60 51.74 34.19
CA GLU A 367 5.79 53.19 34.25
C GLU A 367 4.96 53.84 35.36
N LEU A 368 3.67 53.48 35.47
CA LEU A 368 2.81 53.99 36.53
C LEU A 368 3.31 53.58 37.93
N LEU A 369 3.80 52.35 38.08
CA LEU A 369 4.41 51.88 39.32
C LEU A 369 5.66 52.70 39.68
N ASN A 370 6.51 53.02 38.71
CA ASN A 370 7.69 53.87 38.92
C ASN A 370 7.28 55.28 39.39
N ILE A 371 6.25 55.88 38.78
CA ILE A 371 5.71 57.17 39.20
C ILE A 371 5.15 57.09 40.62
N LYS A 372 4.38 56.03 40.93
CA LYS A 372 3.82 55.80 42.27
C LYS A 372 4.92 55.70 43.32
N ILE A 373 5.96 54.89 43.09
CA ILE A 373 7.11 54.77 44.00
C ILE A 373 7.79 56.13 44.22
N ARG A 374 7.97 56.92 43.15
CA ARG A 374 8.54 58.27 43.25
C ARG A 374 7.66 59.19 44.11
N LEU A 375 6.35 59.20 43.89
CA LEU A 375 5.41 60.00 44.68
C LEU A 375 5.36 59.55 46.14
N GLU A 376 5.41 58.25 46.41
CA GLU A 376 5.48 57.70 47.78
C GLU A 376 6.75 58.19 48.49
N ASN A 377 7.90 58.19 47.81
CA ASN A 377 9.14 58.75 48.33
C ASN A 377 9.00 60.27 48.62
N GLU A 378 8.39 61.04 47.72
CA GLU A 378 8.14 62.47 47.94
C GLU A 378 7.24 62.70 49.17
N ILE A 379 6.15 61.95 49.33
CA ILE A 379 5.27 62.02 50.51
C ILE A 379 6.03 61.67 51.79
N GLU A 380 6.88 60.67 51.77
CA GLU A 380 7.70 60.29 52.93
C GLU A 380 8.69 61.39 53.30
N THR A 381 9.30 62.06 52.32
CA THR A 381 10.12 63.25 52.60
C THR A 381 9.29 64.40 53.18
N TYR A 382 8.08 64.66 52.67
CA TYR A 382 7.20 65.68 53.23
C TYR A 382 6.78 65.36 54.68
N ARG A 383 6.45 64.10 54.98
CA ARG A 383 6.16 63.65 56.35
C ARG A 383 7.35 63.87 57.28
N ARG A 384 8.57 63.52 56.83
CA ARG A 384 9.80 63.76 57.60
C ARG A 384 10.05 65.24 57.90
N LEU A 385 9.73 66.15 56.97
CA LEU A 385 9.85 67.59 57.21
C LEU A 385 8.81 68.10 58.22
N ILE A 386 7.59 67.54 58.21
CA ILE A 386 6.49 67.93 59.11
C ILE A 386 6.69 67.38 60.52
N ASP A 387 7.21 66.16 60.66
CA ASP A 387 7.46 65.50 61.95
C ASP A 387 8.71 66.04 62.70
N GLY A 388 9.40 67.03 62.11
CA GLY A 388 10.49 67.80 62.75
C GLY A 388 11.62 66.95 63.33
N GLU A 389 12.58 66.53 62.51
CA GLU A 389 13.91 65.96 62.87
C GLU A 389 14.01 64.95 64.06
N HIS A 390 12.92 64.39 64.57
CA HIS A 390 12.95 63.52 65.77
C HIS A 390 12.88 62.01 65.45
N PHE A 391 13.24 61.61 64.23
CA PHE A 391 13.40 60.20 63.85
C PHE A 391 14.68 59.94 63.04
N GLN A 392 15.71 60.75 63.28
CA GLN A 392 16.94 60.77 62.48
C GLN A 392 17.80 59.48 62.54
N PHE A 393 17.47 58.49 63.39
CA PHE A 393 18.36 57.34 63.63
C PHE A 393 17.82 55.96 63.21
N PHE A 394 16.50 55.74 63.10
CA PHE A 394 15.98 54.39 62.82
C PHE A 394 15.72 54.13 61.32
N ALA A 395 15.38 55.16 60.54
CA ALA A 395 15.03 55.00 59.12
C ALA A 395 16.25 54.89 58.19
N VAL A 396 17.39 55.47 58.55
CA VAL A 396 18.60 55.46 57.70
C VAL A 396 19.15 54.03 57.54
N PHE A 397 18.93 53.15 58.51
CA PHE A 397 19.37 51.75 58.45
C PHE A 397 18.57 50.92 57.43
N PHE A 398 17.28 51.24 57.22
CA PHE A 398 16.46 50.58 56.21
C PHE A 398 16.65 51.17 54.80
N LEU A 399 16.99 52.46 54.71
CA LEU A 399 17.21 53.13 53.41
C LEU A 399 18.58 52.85 52.77
N PHE A 400 19.55 52.30 53.51
CA PHE A 400 20.92 52.01 53.02
C PHE A 400 21.29 50.52 52.97
N SER A 401 20.33 49.61 53.12
CA SER A 401 20.54 48.28 52.54
C SER A 401 20.19 48.38 51.06
N PRO A 402 21.10 48.07 50.12
CA PRO A 402 20.66 47.83 48.75
C PRO A 402 19.74 46.63 48.87
N LEU A 403 18.42 46.85 48.78
CA LEU A 403 17.50 45.74 48.60
C LEU A 403 17.82 45.22 47.20
N ILE A 404 18.78 44.30 47.21
CA ILE A 404 19.15 43.41 46.13
C ILE A 404 17.85 43.09 45.43
N LEU A 405 17.77 43.50 44.17
CA LEU A 405 16.88 42.92 43.19
C LEU A 405 17.17 41.41 43.25
N LEU A 406 16.49 40.71 44.17
CA LEU A 406 16.41 39.27 44.15
C LEU A 406 15.50 39.00 42.96
N ASP A 407 16.14 38.99 41.82
CA ASP A 407 15.72 38.31 40.62
C ASP A 407 15.16 36.96 41.10
N LEU A 408 13.83 36.89 41.21
CA LEU A 408 13.14 35.74 41.75
C LEU A 408 13.20 34.68 40.66
N LYS A 409 14.38 34.06 40.50
CA LYS A 409 14.62 32.93 39.60
C LYS A 409 13.73 31.79 40.06
N ARG A 410 12.54 31.71 39.47
CA ARG A 410 11.62 30.62 39.67
C ARG A 410 12.15 29.42 38.89
N THR A 411 12.94 28.58 39.56
CA THR A 411 13.37 27.28 39.02
C THR A 411 12.15 26.38 38.88
N ARG A 412 11.77 26.02 37.66
CA ARG A 412 10.80 24.94 37.42
C ARG A 412 11.58 23.63 37.37
N VAL A 413 11.26 22.72 38.29
CA VAL A 413 11.77 21.35 38.27
C VAL A 413 10.76 20.48 37.54
N ILE A 414 11.11 20.00 36.35
CA ILE A 414 10.28 19.04 35.62
C ILE A 414 10.70 17.64 36.09
N LYS A 415 9.78 16.92 36.72
CA LYS A 415 9.96 15.52 37.13
C LYS A 415 9.28 14.63 36.11
N THR A 416 10.07 13.94 35.30
CA THR A 416 9.55 12.93 34.37
C THR A 416 9.65 11.57 35.07
N ILE A 417 8.50 10.94 35.29
CA ILE A 417 8.41 9.60 35.85
C ILE A 417 8.35 8.64 34.67
N ILE A 418 9.36 7.79 34.54
CA ILE A 418 9.38 6.71 33.54
C ILE A 418 9.02 5.43 34.30
N GLU A 419 7.85 4.88 33.98
CA GLU A 419 7.37 3.61 34.51
C GLU A 419 7.57 2.54 33.44
N GLU A 420 8.41 1.54 33.75
CA GLU A 420 8.47 0.33 32.94
C GLU A 420 7.35 -0.61 33.40
N LEU A 421 6.51 -1.00 32.45
CA LEU A 421 5.35 -1.88 32.64
C LEU A 421 5.66 -3.23 32.02
N ASP A 422 5.47 -4.31 32.76
CA ASP A 422 5.49 -5.67 32.22
C ASP A 422 4.21 -5.97 31.39
N GLU A 423 4.20 -7.08 30.65
CA GLU A 423 3.08 -7.54 29.80
C GLU A 423 1.73 -7.75 30.55
N HIS A 424 1.72 -7.60 31.87
CA HIS A 424 0.54 -7.70 32.74
C HIS A 424 0.14 -6.37 33.43
N GLY A 425 0.74 -5.24 33.04
CA GLY A 425 0.34 -3.91 33.50
C GLY A 425 0.71 -3.58 34.95
N GLN A 426 1.65 -4.30 35.55
CA GLN A 426 2.22 -3.97 36.86
C GLN A 426 3.59 -3.28 36.69
N VAL A 427 3.84 -2.24 37.50
CA VAL A 427 5.06 -1.42 37.45
C VAL A 427 6.23 -2.18 38.06
N THR A 428 7.21 -2.58 37.24
CA THR A 428 8.39 -3.35 37.68
C THR A 428 9.59 -2.49 38.03
N SER A 429 9.64 -1.26 37.53
CA SER A 429 10.64 -0.27 37.92
C SER A 429 10.12 1.15 37.71
N SER A 430 10.31 2.02 38.70
CA SER A 430 10.01 3.45 38.60
C SER A 430 11.30 4.24 38.79
N LYS A 431 11.70 4.99 37.76
CA LYS A 431 12.88 5.86 37.82
C LYS A 431 12.45 7.30 37.57
N VAL A 432 12.75 8.16 38.54
CA VAL A 432 12.44 9.59 38.49
C VAL A 432 13.66 10.34 37.97
N GLN A 433 13.51 11.05 36.86
CA GLN A 433 14.53 11.94 36.32
C GLN A 433 14.08 13.39 36.51
N SER A 434 14.86 14.18 37.24
CA SER A 434 14.62 15.61 37.46
C SER A 434 15.56 16.43 36.58
N VAL A 435 15.01 17.31 35.75
CA VAL A 435 15.76 18.30 34.97
C VAL A 435 15.36 19.69 35.45
N GLU A 436 16.36 20.51 35.81
CA GLU A 436 16.20 21.88 36.24
C GLU A 436 16.46 22.82 35.05
N GLU A 437 15.45 23.55 34.61
CA GLU A 437 15.61 24.61 33.60
C GLU A 437 15.47 25.98 34.25
N ASN A 438 16.47 26.84 34.00
CA ASN A 438 16.45 28.25 34.41
C ASN A 438 15.75 29.07 33.32
N ALA A 439 14.49 29.43 33.55
CA ALA A 439 13.79 30.37 32.67
C ALA A 439 14.31 31.79 32.93
N ILE A 440 14.95 32.39 31.92
CA ILE A 440 15.26 33.82 31.86
C ILE A 440 14.07 34.47 31.16
N ILE A 441 13.35 35.37 31.83
CA ILE A 441 12.32 36.22 31.21
C ILE A 441 12.99 37.47 30.67
#